data_AF-A0A961W4Z6-F1
#
_entry.id   AF-A0A961W4Z6-F1
#
_cell.length_a   1.000
_cell.length_b   1.000
_cell.length_c   1.000
_cell.angle_alpha   90.00
_cell.angle_beta   90.00
_cell.angle_gamma   90.00
#
_symmetry.space_group_name_H-M   'P 1'
#
loop_
_entity.id
_entity.type
_entity.pdbx_description
1 polymer ?
#
loop_
_entity_poly.entity_id
_entity_poly.type
_entity_poly.pdbx_seq_one_letter_code
_entity_poly.pdbx_strand_id
1 'polypeptide(L)'
;MPDIIGTSGNDNLVGTSGGERIEGLAGNDTLNGLGGTDQLLGGEGDDTIYWDDADDAANVLGGPGRDTLVVSSTYAATFPYHIAPTTTFDLAAHEFEAARARTVYTGDDGSVFDVEWVFEGSWSNVTSMLQRRYYQDGSRRDSGFDTDNSYPYKLYEEDYNAAGQRVTLRTYYDDGTRRTTGYDVDSVQPYWTYEEDYTSRSQRYELRTYYDDGTRRTTGYDTGSLVWSTYEEDYNASGQRTALRTYYDDGTRRTTQWDVAGTQNWSLIEEYFNSSGERTRQITDYDDGDPNRARWDTAYDVANAETWRERTIQYDNTGNIVRIFGIDDSGNPFG
;
A
#
# COMPACT_ATOMS: atom_id res chain seq x y z
N MET A 1 -9.46 -47.98 24.58
CA MET A 1 -8.72 -46.73 24.54
C MET A 1 -8.48 -46.32 25.99
N PRO A 2 -7.24 -46.05 26.40
CA PRO A 2 -6.96 -45.38 27.68
C PRO A 2 -7.52 -43.96 27.64
N ASP A 3 -8.02 -43.48 28.78
CA ASP A 3 -8.47 -42.10 28.93
C ASP A 3 -7.36 -41.28 29.64
N ILE A 4 -6.96 -40.17 29.03
CA ILE A 4 -6.11 -39.14 29.62
C ILE A 4 -7.02 -37.95 29.92
N ILE A 5 -7.34 -37.75 31.18
CA ILE A 5 -8.27 -36.70 31.62
C ILE A 5 -7.49 -35.67 32.42
N GLY A 6 -7.60 -34.41 32.01
CA GLY A 6 -7.09 -33.25 32.71
C GLY A 6 -7.88 -32.92 33.97
N THR A 7 -7.77 -31.67 34.38
CA THR A 7 -8.31 -31.11 35.61
C THR A 7 -9.13 -29.86 35.32
N SER A 8 -9.48 -29.10 36.34
CA SER A 8 -10.18 -27.81 36.14
C SER A 8 -9.21 -26.63 36.01
N GLY A 9 -7.94 -26.88 35.73
CA GLY A 9 -6.94 -25.85 35.50
C GLY A 9 -6.01 -26.26 34.35
N ASN A 10 -5.15 -25.34 33.94
CA ASN A 10 -4.32 -25.51 32.73
C ASN A 10 -3.41 -26.74 32.79
N ASP A 11 -3.65 -27.68 31.90
CA ASP A 11 -2.95 -28.95 31.80
C ASP A 11 -2.12 -29.08 30.52
N ASN A 12 -1.12 -29.96 30.57
CA ASN A 12 -0.36 -30.38 29.39
C ASN A 12 -0.49 -31.90 29.24
N LEU A 13 -1.40 -32.30 28.37
CA LEU A 13 -1.84 -33.67 28.17
C LEU A 13 -1.18 -34.24 26.92
N VAL A 14 -0.25 -35.17 27.12
CA VAL A 14 0.50 -35.83 26.04
C VAL A 14 0.19 -37.32 26.04
N GLY A 15 -0.30 -37.80 24.91
CA GLY A 15 -0.61 -39.19 24.60
C GLY A 15 0.62 -40.05 24.34
N THR A 16 0.39 -41.20 23.70
CA THR A 16 1.45 -42.17 23.38
C THR A 16 1.46 -42.49 21.89
N SER A 17 1.94 -43.67 21.50
CA SER A 17 1.81 -44.16 20.12
C SER A 17 0.55 -45.04 19.94
N GLY A 18 -0.37 -44.99 20.90
CA GLY A 18 -1.61 -45.77 20.94
C GLY A 18 -2.81 -44.90 20.61
N GLY A 19 -4.00 -45.50 20.52
CA GLY A 19 -5.24 -44.72 20.41
C GLY A 19 -5.81 -44.43 21.80
N GLU A 20 -5.83 -43.14 22.15
CA GLU A 20 -6.24 -42.57 23.43
C GLU A 20 -7.45 -41.63 23.27
N ARG A 21 -8.17 -41.43 24.38
CA ARG A 21 -9.11 -40.31 24.52
C ARG A 21 -8.47 -39.31 25.47
N ILE A 22 -8.20 -38.10 24.99
CA ILE A 22 -7.59 -37.01 25.75
C ILE A 22 -8.64 -35.92 25.95
N GLU A 23 -8.91 -35.55 27.21
CA GLU A 23 -9.93 -34.57 27.58
C GLU A 23 -9.37 -33.55 28.58
N GLY A 24 -9.30 -32.27 28.21
CA GLY A 24 -8.73 -31.18 29.02
C GLY A 24 -9.62 -30.75 30.19
N LEU A 25 -10.93 -30.69 29.94
CA LEU A 25 -12.01 -30.25 30.84
C LEU A 25 -12.13 -28.73 30.99
N ALA A 26 -11.49 -28.10 31.97
CA ALA A 26 -11.60 -26.65 32.14
C ALA A 26 -10.23 -26.06 32.40
N GLY A 27 -9.95 -24.88 31.85
CA GLY A 27 -8.62 -24.29 31.87
C GLY A 27 -8.08 -24.13 30.45
N ASN A 28 -6.89 -23.55 30.32
CA ASN A 28 -6.25 -23.40 29.02
C ASN A 28 -5.24 -24.55 28.84
N ASP A 29 -5.67 -25.61 28.17
CA ASP A 29 -4.98 -26.88 28.10
C ASP A 29 -4.15 -27.02 26.82
N THR A 30 -3.16 -27.91 26.85
CA THR A 30 -2.41 -28.33 25.67
C THR A 30 -2.57 -29.82 25.48
N LEU A 31 -3.13 -30.25 24.35
CA LEU A 31 -3.42 -31.65 24.03
C LEU A 31 -2.59 -32.11 22.83
N ASN A 32 -1.91 -33.25 22.96
CA ASN A 32 -1.16 -33.87 21.87
C ASN A 32 -1.26 -35.39 21.93
N GLY A 33 -1.98 -36.01 20.99
CA GLY A 33 -2.15 -37.47 20.87
C GLY A 33 -0.86 -38.22 20.57
N LEU A 34 0.10 -37.55 19.92
CA LEU A 34 1.35 -38.03 19.36
C LEU A 34 1.23 -39.01 18.20
N GLY A 35 0.62 -40.17 18.36
CA GLY A 35 0.45 -41.07 17.23
C GLY A 35 -0.50 -42.19 17.57
N GLY A 36 -1.26 -42.64 16.59
CA GLY A 36 -2.41 -43.48 16.85
C GLY A 36 -3.67 -42.71 16.51
N THR A 37 -4.83 -43.32 16.73
CA THR A 37 -6.11 -42.68 16.43
C THR A 37 -6.71 -42.17 17.72
N ASP A 38 -6.42 -40.90 18.02
CA ASP A 38 -6.80 -40.24 19.26
C ASP A 38 -8.08 -39.40 19.13
N GLN A 39 -8.80 -39.28 20.24
CA GLN A 39 -9.85 -38.28 20.43
C GLN A 39 -9.28 -37.15 21.29
N LEU A 40 -9.30 -35.91 20.81
CA LEU A 40 -8.71 -34.76 21.48
C LEU A 40 -9.80 -33.73 21.81
N LEU A 41 -10.12 -33.55 23.08
CA LEU A 41 -11.23 -32.73 23.56
C LEU A 41 -10.71 -31.66 24.53
N GLY A 42 -10.64 -30.40 24.11
CA GLY A 42 -10.15 -29.30 24.95
C GLY A 42 -11.03 -29.07 26.18
N GLY A 43 -12.26 -28.66 25.98
CA GLY A 43 -13.21 -28.35 27.06
C GLY A 43 -13.48 -26.84 27.16
N GLU A 44 -13.72 -26.32 28.35
CA GLU A 44 -13.88 -24.90 28.60
C GLU A 44 -12.52 -24.20 28.76
N GLY A 45 -12.24 -23.17 27.97
CA GLY A 45 -11.01 -22.37 28.07
C GLY A 45 -10.36 -22.15 26.71
N ASP A 46 -9.17 -21.57 26.70
CA ASP A 46 -8.42 -21.31 25.47
C ASP A 46 -7.38 -22.43 25.27
N ASP A 47 -7.73 -23.48 24.53
CA ASP A 47 -6.92 -24.69 24.40
C ASP A 47 -5.98 -24.70 23.19
N THR A 48 -4.90 -25.48 23.24
CA THR A 48 -4.01 -25.75 22.10
C THR A 48 -3.98 -27.24 21.79
N ILE A 49 -4.49 -27.63 20.62
CA ILE A 49 -4.61 -29.03 20.21
C ILE A 49 -3.64 -29.31 19.06
N TYR A 50 -2.72 -30.24 19.25
CA TYR A 50 -1.82 -30.75 18.21
C TYR A 50 -2.48 -31.93 17.51
N TRP A 51 -2.79 -31.74 16.23
CA TRP A 51 -3.43 -32.74 15.39
C TRP A 51 -2.44 -33.31 14.37
N ASP A 52 -2.50 -34.62 14.19
CA ASP A 52 -1.84 -35.36 13.11
C ASP A 52 -2.83 -36.18 12.28
N ASP A 53 -2.37 -36.80 11.19
CA ASP A 53 -3.23 -37.52 10.26
C ASP A 53 -3.73 -38.89 10.78
N ALA A 54 -3.17 -39.38 11.88
CA ALA A 54 -3.58 -40.62 12.52
C ALA A 54 -4.77 -40.41 13.47
N ASP A 55 -4.92 -39.20 14.03
CA ASP A 55 -6.00 -38.79 14.94
C ASP A 55 -7.41 -38.99 14.38
N ASP A 56 -8.38 -39.22 15.27
CA ASP A 56 -9.80 -39.31 14.92
C ASP A 56 -10.35 -37.92 14.59
N ALA A 57 -10.29 -37.55 13.31
CA ALA A 57 -10.76 -36.25 12.82
C ALA A 57 -12.21 -35.90 13.21
N ALA A 58 -13.06 -36.89 13.53
CA ALA A 58 -14.43 -36.64 13.99
C ALA A 58 -14.51 -36.22 15.48
N ASN A 59 -13.43 -36.40 16.24
CA ASN A 59 -13.38 -36.22 17.70
C ASN A 59 -12.18 -35.37 18.14
N VAL A 60 -11.84 -34.36 17.34
CA VAL A 60 -10.87 -33.31 17.67
C VAL A 60 -11.65 -32.01 17.88
N LEU A 61 -11.95 -31.68 19.12
CA LEU A 61 -12.85 -30.60 19.52
C LEU A 61 -12.14 -29.67 20.50
N GLY A 62 -12.14 -28.36 20.22
CA GLY A 62 -11.69 -27.32 21.15
C GLY A 62 -12.66 -27.19 22.32
N GLY A 63 -13.84 -26.66 22.07
CA GLY A 63 -14.90 -26.51 23.09
C GLY A 63 -15.26 -25.03 23.23
N PRO A 64 -15.85 -24.59 24.36
CA PRO A 64 -16.09 -23.17 24.60
C PRO A 64 -14.80 -22.41 24.95
N GLY A 65 -14.40 -21.46 24.12
CA GLY A 65 -13.29 -20.54 24.37
C GLY A 65 -12.49 -20.26 23.10
N ARG A 66 -11.28 -19.70 23.23
CA ARG A 66 -10.42 -19.30 22.10
C ARG A 66 -9.36 -20.37 21.83
N ASP A 67 -9.76 -21.41 21.10
CA ASP A 67 -8.88 -22.55 20.85
C ASP A 67 -7.94 -22.36 19.65
N THR A 68 -6.82 -23.09 19.67
CA THR A 68 -5.79 -23.15 18.62
C THR A 68 -5.57 -24.59 18.18
N LEU A 69 -5.83 -24.90 16.90
CA LEU A 69 -5.45 -26.18 16.29
C LEU A 69 -4.09 -26.06 15.59
N VAL A 70 -3.14 -26.93 15.92
CA VAL A 70 -1.81 -27.03 15.32
C VAL A 70 -1.73 -28.29 14.47
N VAL A 71 -1.68 -28.12 13.14
CA VAL A 71 -1.59 -29.23 12.19
C VAL A 71 -0.14 -29.54 11.86
N SER A 72 0.36 -30.69 12.31
CA SER A 72 1.71 -31.19 12.01
C SER A 72 1.63 -32.20 10.86
N SER A 73 1.84 -31.77 9.61
CA SER A 73 2.03 -32.72 8.50
C SER A 73 3.44 -32.64 7.92
N THR A 74 4.06 -33.81 7.71
CA THR A 74 5.27 -33.95 6.87
C THR A 74 4.94 -33.99 5.36
N TYR A 75 3.67 -33.80 4.98
CA TYR A 75 3.17 -33.90 3.61
C TYR A 75 2.77 -32.55 3.00
N ALA A 76 3.44 -31.47 3.39
CA ALA A 76 3.19 -30.12 2.88
C ALA A 76 3.78 -29.86 1.47
N ALA A 77 3.83 -30.89 0.62
CA ALA A 77 4.49 -30.85 -0.67
C ALA A 77 3.54 -31.19 -1.82
N THR A 78 2.46 -30.42 -1.98
CA THR A 78 1.95 -29.93 -3.29
C THR A 78 0.64 -29.18 -3.08
N PHE A 79 0.63 -27.85 -3.17
CA PHE A 79 -0.60 -27.14 -3.56
C PHE A 79 -0.27 -25.89 -4.39
N PRO A 80 -0.88 -25.80 -5.59
CA PRO A 80 -1.44 -24.57 -6.11
C PRO A 80 -2.97 -24.77 -6.17
N TYR A 81 -3.64 -24.58 -5.03
CA TYR A 81 -5.09 -24.76 -4.82
C TYR A 81 -5.65 -26.14 -5.26
N HIS A 82 -5.67 -27.13 -4.35
CA HIS A 82 -6.60 -28.30 -4.39
C HIS A 82 -6.58 -29.04 -3.05
N ILE A 83 -7.43 -28.68 -2.09
CA ILE A 83 -7.76 -29.64 -1.02
C ILE A 83 -8.53 -30.80 -1.68
N ALA A 84 -8.09 -32.04 -1.39
CA ALA A 84 -8.78 -33.34 -1.49
C ALA A 84 -8.45 -34.25 -2.70
N PRO A 85 -8.43 -35.60 -2.48
CA PRO A 85 -9.69 -36.33 -2.31
C PRO A 85 -9.64 -37.47 -1.26
N THR A 86 -10.18 -37.25 -0.05
CA THR A 86 -11.16 -38.12 0.66
C THR A 86 -11.46 -37.74 2.11
N THR A 87 -10.73 -36.84 2.76
CA THR A 87 -11.12 -36.37 4.10
C THR A 87 -12.12 -35.23 3.98
N THR A 88 -13.40 -35.60 3.86
CA THR A 88 -14.47 -34.76 4.39
C THR A 88 -14.19 -34.57 5.89
N PHE A 89 -13.64 -33.42 6.27
CA PHE A 89 -13.80 -32.92 7.64
C PHE A 89 -15.28 -32.59 7.80
N ASP A 90 -16.06 -33.53 8.33
CA ASP A 90 -17.40 -33.26 8.83
C ASP A 90 -17.26 -32.84 10.31
N LEU A 91 -16.91 -31.57 10.52
CA LEU A 91 -16.92 -30.91 11.82
C LEU A 91 -18.23 -30.13 11.94
N ALA A 92 -19.34 -30.85 12.12
CA ALA A 92 -20.69 -30.29 12.20
C ALA A 92 -20.97 -29.45 13.47
N ALA A 93 -19.98 -29.17 14.32
CA ALA A 93 -20.18 -28.30 15.45
C ALA A 93 -18.85 -27.64 15.86
N HIS A 94 -18.84 -26.31 15.90
CA HIS A 94 -17.92 -25.44 16.63
C HIS A 94 -16.83 -24.70 15.85
N GLU A 95 -16.78 -23.41 16.19
CA GLU A 95 -16.04 -22.29 15.63
C GLU A 95 -14.64 -22.31 16.25
N PHE A 96 -13.56 -22.34 15.46
CA PHE A 96 -12.25 -21.93 15.99
C PHE A 96 -12.16 -20.42 15.85
N GLU A 97 -11.57 -19.71 16.82
CA GLU A 97 -11.36 -18.27 16.63
C GLU A 97 -10.13 -18.00 15.75
N ALA A 98 -9.10 -18.86 15.85
CA ALA A 98 -7.93 -18.82 14.99
C ALA A 98 -7.34 -20.22 14.72
N ALA A 99 -7.19 -20.60 13.44
CA ALA A 99 -6.44 -21.80 13.03
C ALA A 99 -5.08 -21.40 12.45
N ARG A 100 -4.01 -22.14 12.80
CA ARG A 100 -2.67 -21.90 12.25
C ARG A 100 -2.15 -23.13 11.53
N ALA A 101 -1.79 -22.96 10.26
CA ALA A 101 -1.08 -23.97 9.50
C ALA A 101 0.31 -23.44 9.15
N ARG A 102 1.36 -24.16 9.55
CA ARG A 102 2.74 -23.80 9.24
C ARG A 102 3.33 -24.79 8.24
N THR A 103 4.03 -24.30 7.23
CA THR A 103 4.69 -25.13 6.22
C THR A 103 6.05 -24.56 5.90
N VAL A 104 7.08 -25.40 5.97
CA VAL A 104 8.43 -25.05 5.54
C VAL A 104 8.63 -25.53 4.11
N TYR A 105 8.87 -24.60 3.19
CA TYR A 105 9.23 -24.90 1.81
C TYR A 105 10.74 -24.82 1.65
N THR A 106 11.31 -25.77 0.91
CA THR A 106 12.70 -25.71 0.44
C THR A 106 12.67 -25.66 -1.10
N GLY A 107 13.12 -24.56 -1.68
CA GLY A 107 13.27 -24.40 -3.13
C GLY A 107 14.43 -25.25 -3.67
N ASP A 108 14.41 -25.51 -4.97
CA ASP A 108 15.45 -26.29 -5.67
C ASP A 108 16.85 -25.64 -5.59
N ASP A 109 16.92 -24.34 -5.29
CA ASP A 109 18.13 -23.57 -5.06
C ASP A 109 18.62 -23.63 -3.59
N GLY A 110 17.94 -24.37 -2.73
CA GLY A 110 18.20 -24.45 -1.29
C GLY A 110 17.64 -23.28 -0.48
N SER A 111 16.89 -22.35 -1.10
CA SER A 111 16.16 -21.32 -0.37
C SER A 111 15.09 -21.98 0.51
N VAL A 112 14.98 -21.55 1.76
CA VAL A 112 13.98 -22.03 2.70
C VAL A 112 13.09 -20.86 3.02
N PHE A 113 11.79 -21.02 2.83
CA PHE A 113 10.83 -20.05 3.34
C PHE A 113 9.76 -20.77 4.16
N ASP A 114 9.48 -20.19 5.32
CA ASP A 114 8.47 -20.67 6.24
C ASP A 114 7.18 -19.90 5.97
N VAL A 115 6.09 -20.62 5.73
CA VAL A 115 4.77 -20.05 5.50
C VAL A 115 3.88 -20.38 6.67
N GLU A 116 3.40 -19.36 7.34
CA GLU A 116 2.36 -19.45 8.37
C GLU A 116 1.05 -18.93 7.76
N TRP A 117 0.02 -19.76 7.72
CA TRP A 117 -1.34 -19.36 7.44
C TRP A 117 -2.08 -19.19 8.76
N VAL A 118 -2.75 -18.06 8.92
CA VAL A 118 -3.65 -17.76 10.04
C VAL A 118 -5.02 -17.53 9.44
N PHE A 119 -6.00 -18.30 9.91
CA PHE A 119 -7.41 -18.17 9.53
C PHE A 119 -8.21 -17.70 10.73
N GLU A 120 -9.11 -16.74 10.56
CA GLU A 120 -10.08 -16.33 11.59
C GLU A 120 -11.51 -16.58 11.09
N GLY A 121 -12.41 -16.88 12.01
CA GLY A 121 -13.79 -17.28 11.72
C GLY A 121 -13.96 -18.81 11.74
N SER A 122 -15.06 -19.33 11.21
CA SER A 122 -15.33 -20.77 11.24
C SER A 122 -14.92 -21.46 9.93
N TRP A 123 -14.82 -22.80 9.92
CA TRP A 123 -14.54 -23.56 8.68
C TRP A 123 -15.60 -23.30 7.59
N SER A 124 -16.83 -22.93 7.99
CA SER A 124 -17.94 -22.59 7.10
C SER A 124 -18.02 -21.10 6.77
N ASN A 125 -17.25 -20.25 7.47
CA ASN A 125 -17.25 -18.81 7.29
C ASN A 125 -15.89 -18.23 7.74
N VAL A 126 -14.85 -18.42 6.91
CA VAL A 126 -13.55 -17.78 7.10
C VAL A 126 -13.73 -16.29 6.80
N THR A 127 -13.65 -15.47 7.83
CA THR A 127 -13.83 -14.01 7.74
C THR A 127 -12.51 -13.29 7.48
N SER A 128 -11.37 -13.92 7.79
CA SER A 128 -10.06 -13.39 7.42
C SER A 128 -9.04 -14.50 7.19
N MET A 129 -8.12 -14.27 6.24
CA MET A 129 -6.98 -15.14 6.00
C MET A 129 -5.70 -14.31 5.89
N LEU A 130 -4.69 -14.66 6.67
CA LEU A 130 -3.37 -14.02 6.66
C LEU A 130 -2.30 -15.07 6.36
N GLN A 131 -1.54 -14.85 5.29
CA GLN A 131 -0.35 -15.63 4.97
C GLN A 131 0.90 -14.83 5.38
N ARG A 132 1.75 -15.37 6.25
CA ARG A 132 3.08 -14.82 6.52
C ARG A 132 4.13 -15.72 5.91
N ARG A 133 5.03 -15.16 5.11
CA ARG A 133 6.16 -15.85 4.50
C ARG A 133 7.46 -15.26 5.03
N TYR A 134 8.24 -16.06 5.74
CA TYR A 134 9.55 -15.69 6.26
C TYR A 134 10.64 -16.22 5.33
N TYR A 135 11.59 -15.37 4.95
CA TYR A 135 12.70 -15.70 4.05
C TYR A 135 14.01 -15.92 4.83
N GLN A 136 14.97 -16.63 4.22
CA GLN A 136 16.28 -16.92 4.83
C GLN A 136 17.10 -15.68 5.21
N ASP A 137 16.94 -14.59 4.50
CA ASP A 137 17.62 -13.32 4.79
C ASP A 137 17.02 -12.57 5.99
N GLY A 138 15.98 -13.14 6.62
CA GLY A 138 15.24 -12.56 7.73
C GLY A 138 14.09 -11.65 7.31
N SER A 139 13.94 -11.34 6.02
CA SER A 139 12.80 -10.57 5.51
C SER A 139 11.50 -11.37 5.63
N ARG A 140 10.37 -10.67 5.56
CA ARG A 140 9.04 -11.28 5.66
C ARG A 140 8.06 -10.63 4.69
N ARG A 141 7.13 -11.41 4.15
CA ARG A 141 5.92 -10.90 3.48
C ARG A 141 4.68 -11.37 4.21
N ASP A 142 3.79 -10.43 4.53
CA ASP A 142 2.46 -10.73 5.04
C ASP A 142 1.43 -10.48 3.91
N SER A 143 0.45 -11.35 3.74
CA SER A 143 -0.60 -11.24 2.71
C SER A 143 -1.96 -11.51 3.33
N GLY A 144 -2.76 -10.46 3.47
CA GLY A 144 -4.10 -10.55 4.05
C GLY A 144 -5.17 -10.53 2.98
N PHE A 145 -6.12 -11.44 3.07
CA PHE A 145 -7.22 -11.62 2.12
C PHE A 145 -8.53 -11.26 2.79
N ASP A 146 -9.35 -10.48 2.07
CA ASP A 146 -10.73 -10.19 2.48
C ASP A 146 -11.64 -11.25 1.86
N THR A 147 -11.92 -12.30 2.63
CA THR A 147 -12.65 -13.49 2.16
C THR A 147 -14.16 -13.33 2.22
N ASP A 148 -14.66 -12.41 3.03
CA ASP A 148 -16.09 -12.13 3.19
C ASP A 148 -16.53 -10.80 2.52
N ASN A 149 -15.59 -10.10 1.90
CA ASN A 149 -15.81 -8.84 1.17
C ASN A 149 -16.33 -7.72 2.11
N SER A 150 -15.82 -7.69 3.35
CA SER A 150 -16.17 -6.67 4.36
C SER A 150 -15.45 -5.35 4.16
N TYR A 151 -14.36 -5.34 3.39
CA TYR A 151 -13.52 -4.19 3.11
C TYR A 151 -13.57 -3.85 1.61
N PRO A 152 -13.15 -2.63 1.20
CA PRO A 152 -13.09 -2.27 -0.22
C PRO A 152 -11.90 -2.91 -0.97
N TYR A 153 -11.13 -3.76 -0.29
CA TYR A 153 -9.96 -4.42 -0.83
C TYR A 153 -10.10 -5.93 -0.73
N LYS A 154 -9.65 -6.65 -1.74
CA LYS A 154 -9.62 -8.13 -1.75
C LYS A 154 -8.34 -8.72 -1.18
N LEU A 155 -7.24 -7.96 -1.25
CA LEU A 155 -5.90 -8.42 -0.89
C LEU A 155 -5.04 -7.23 -0.51
N TYR A 156 -4.25 -7.37 0.55
CA TYR A 156 -3.07 -6.54 0.77
C TYR A 156 -1.82 -7.40 0.95
N GLU A 157 -0.68 -6.87 0.55
CA GLU A 157 0.64 -7.47 0.74
C GLU A 157 1.56 -6.47 1.43
N GLU A 158 2.20 -6.87 2.52
CA GLU A 158 3.19 -6.09 3.24
C GLU A 158 4.55 -6.78 3.17
N ASP A 159 5.57 -6.08 2.69
CA ASP A 159 6.95 -6.54 2.71
C ASP A 159 7.68 -5.88 3.89
N TYR A 160 8.46 -6.68 4.62
CA TYR A 160 9.26 -6.27 5.76
C TYR A 160 10.72 -6.65 5.53
N ASN A 161 11.66 -5.77 5.90
CA ASN A 161 13.08 -6.09 5.93
C ASN A 161 13.43 -7.02 7.10
N ALA A 162 14.69 -7.45 7.18
CA ALA A 162 15.18 -8.34 8.24
C ALA A 162 15.12 -7.72 9.66
N ALA A 163 15.00 -6.40 9.76
CA ALA A 163 14.81 -5.69 11.03
C ALA A 163 13.31 -5.57 11.43
N GLY A 164 12.40 -6.12 10.63
CA GLY A 164 10.96 -6.06 10.86
C GLY A 164 10.33 -4.70 10.50
N GLN A 165 11.03 -3.85 9.74
CA GLN A 165 10.48 -2.58 9.25
C GLN A 165 9.77 -2.81 7.92
N ARG A 166 8.55 -2.27 7.77
CA ARG A 166 7.77 -2.37 6.53
C ARG A 166 8.44 -1.55 5.43
N VAL A 167 8.81 -2.20 4.33
CA VAL A 167 9.42 -1.56 3.14
C VAL A 167 8.40 -1.30 2.05
N THR A 168 7.33 -2.09 1.96
CA THR A 168 6.26 -1.87 0.98
C THR A 168 4.92 -2.36 1.51
N LEU A 169 3.84 -1.65 1.15
CA LEU A 169 2.45 -2.09 1.29
C LEU A 169 1.79 -2.01 -0.10
N ARG A 170 1.18 -3.09 -0.57
CA ARG A 170 0.36 -3.13 -1.79
C ARG A 170 -1.06 -3.46 -1.39
N THR A 171 -2.03 -2.69 -1.83
CA THR A 171 -3.45 -2.94 -1.60
C THR A 171 -4.15 -3.09 -2.95
N TYR A 172 -4.83 -4.21 -3.14
CA TYR A 172 -5.59 -4.54 -4.34
C TYR A 172 -7.07 -4.38 -4.02
N TYR A 173 -7.71 -3.42 -4.68
CA TYR A 173 -9.11 -3.09 -4.46
C TYR A 173 -10.04 -4.00 -5.27
N ASP A 174 -11.30 -4.09 -4.85
CA ASP A 174 -12.31 -4.93 -5.49
C ASP A 174 -12.64 -4.48 -6.92
N ASP A 175 -12.53 -3.17 -7.17
CA ASP A 175 -12.70 -2.56 -8.50
C ASP A 175 -11.51 -2.83 -9.45
N GLY A 176 -10.52 -3.57 -8.99
CA GLY A 176 -9.30 -3.94 -9.71
C GLY A 176 -8.20 -2.89 -9.65
N THR A 177 -8.45 -1.70 -9.10
CA THR A 177 -7.41 -0.70 -8.86
C THR A 177 -6.43 -1.19 -7.80
N ARG A 178 -5.27 -0.54 -7.72
CA ARG A 178 -4.22 -0.93 -6.78
C ARG A 178 -3.47 0.30 -6.27
N ARG A 179 -3.20 0.35 -4.98
CA ARG A 179 -2.26 1.30 -4.36
C ARG A 179 -0.98 0.57 -3.94
N THR A 180 0.17 1.22 -4.12
CA THR A 180 1.46 0.78 -3.57
C THR A 180 2.06 1.91 -2.75
N THR A 181 2.42 1.63 -1.50
CA THR A 181 3.17 2.55 -0.64
C THR A 181 4.55 1.98 -0.40
N GLY A 182 5.61 2.71 -0.75
CA GLY A 182 6.99 2.36 -0.45
C GLY A 182 7.54 3.22 0.69
N TYR A 183 8.42 2.65 1.51
CA TYR A 183 9.03 3.34 2.66
C TYR A 183 10.55 3.32 2.52
N ASP A 184 11.18 4.48 2.69
CA ASP A 184 12.63 4.58 2.75
C ASP A 184 13.11 4.34 4.19
N VAL A 185 13.19 3.06 4.55
CA VAL A 185 13.54 2.63 5.92
C VAL A 185 15.00 2.91 6.29
N ASP A 186 15.86 3.12 5.30
CA ASP A 186 17.31 3.37 5.47
C ASP A 186 17.67 4.86 5.36
N SER A 187 16.69 5.74 5.08
CA SER A 187 16.87 7.19 4.92
C SER A 187 17.95 7.55 3.89
N VAL A 188 17.97 6.83 2.76
CA VAL A 188 18.92 7.03 1.65
C VAL A 188 18.36 7.99 0.61
N GLN A 189 17.04 8.07 0.50
CA GLN A 189 16.31 8.95 -0.41
C GLN A 189 16.00 10.28 0.29
N PRO A 190 15.71 11.36 -0.46
CA PRO A 190 15.25 12.62 0.12
C PRO A 190 13.79 12.55 0.65
N TYR A 191 13.15 11.39 0.55
CA TYR A 191 11.77 11.15 0.93
C TYR A 191 11.68 9.93 1.84
N TRP A 192 10.78 9.98 2.82
CA TRP A 192 10.55 8.85 3.72
C TRP A 192 9.49 7.88 3.19
N THR A 193 8.59 8.35 2.31
CA THR A 193 7.59 7.49 1.67
C THR A 193 7.10 8.02 0.34
N TYR A 194 6.57 7.11 -0.48
CA TYR A 194 5.80 7.44 -1.67
C TYR A 194 4.57 6.54 -1.80
N GLU A 195 3.56 7.02 -2.50
CA GLU A 195 2.33 6.29 -2.82
C GLU A 195 2.08 6.33 -4.32
N GLU A 196 1.81 5.18 -4.92
CA GLU A 196 1.46 5.04 -6.33
C GLU A 196 0.08 4.43 -6.47
N ASP A 197 -0.77 5.07 -7.27
CA ASP A 197 -2.10 4.58 -7.59
C ASP A 197 -2.19 4.10 -9.04
N TYR A 198 -2.80 2.94 -9.22
CA TYR A 198 -2.89 2.24 -10.49
C TYR A 198 -4.35 1.95 -10.85
N THR A 199 -4.67 2.09 -12.13
CA THR A 199 -5.94 1.66 -12.71
C THR A 199 -6.07 0.13 -12.68
N SER A 200 -7.28 -0.38 -12.95
CA SER A 200 -7.52 -1.82 -13.12
C SER A 200 -6.77 -2.48 -14.29
N ARG A 201 -6.13 -1.68 -15.14
CA ARG A 201 -5.24 -2.13 -16.22
C ARG A 201 -3.76 -2.02 -15.86
N SER A 202 -3.44 -1.82 -14.58
CA SER A 202 -2.07 -1.64 -14.08
C SER A 202 -1.34 -0.43 -14.66
N GLN A 203 -2.08 0.62 -15.05
CA GLN A 203 -1.50 1.89 -15.47
C GLN A 203 -1.42 2.83 -14.26
N ARG A 204 -0.24 3.36 -13.95
CA ARG A 204 -0.10 4.35 -12.86
C ARG A 204 -0.76 5.66 -13.29
N TYR A 205 -1.69 6.18 -12.48
CA TYR A 205 -2.35 7.46 -12.75
C TYR A 205 -1.97 8.55 -11.74
N GLU A 206 -1.41 8.18 -10.58
CA GLU A 206 -0.93 9.14 -9.58
C GLU A 206 0.30 8.60 -8.82
N LEU A 207 1.25 9.48 -8.52
CA LEU A 207 2.40 9.25 -7.65
C LEU A 207 2.47 10.41 -6.65
N ARG A 208 2.43 10.13 -5.35
CA ARG A 208 2.69 11.11 -4.28
C ARG A 208 4.01 10.77 -3.61
N THR A 209 4.90 11.74 -3.49
CA THR A 209 6.19 11.60 -2.79
C THR A 209 6.20 12.55 -1.60
N TYR A 210 6.50 12.04 -0.41
CA TYR A 210 6.52 12.79 0.84
C TYR A 210 7.96 12.93 1.31
N TYR A 211 8.48 14.14 1.24
CA TYR A 211 9.88 14.45 1.53
C TYR A 211 10.13 14.59 3.03
N ASP A 212 11.39 14.39 3.43
CA ASP A 212 11.79 14.45 4.85
C ASP A 212 11.67 15.84 5.45
N ASP A 213 11.70 16.88 4.62
CA ASP A 213 11.47 18.28 5.02
C ASP A 213 9.98 18.62 5.20
N GLY A 214 9.10 17.63 5.06
CA GLY A 214 7.65 17.76 5.17
C GLY A 214 6.97 18.22 3.88
N THR A 215 7.72 18.60 2.84
CA THR A 215 7.14 18.93 1.54
C THR A 215 6.60 17.69 0.83
N ARG A 216 5.75 17.90 -0.17
CA ARG A 216 5.16 16.81 -0.95
C ARG A 216 5.11 17.18 -2.42
N ARG A 217 5.37 16.21 -3.29
CA ARG A 217 5.08 16.31 -4.73
C ARG A 217 4.01 15.30 -5.12
N THR A 218 3.02 15.72 -5.90
CA THR A 218 2.07 14.84 -6.59
C THR A 218 2.35 14.89 -8.08
N THR A 219 2.47 13.74 -8.73
CA THR A 219 2.56 13.61 -10.18
C THR A 219 1.36 12.82 -10.68
N GLY A 220 0.52 13.42 -11.52
CA GLY A 220 -0.57 12.73 -12.19
C GLY A 220 -0.22 12.38 -13.62
N TYR A 221 -0.65 11.20 -14.07
CA TYR A 221 -0.39 10.68 -15.41
C TYR A 221 -1.71 10.48 -16.14
N ASP A 222 -1.78 10.91 -17.39
CA ASP A 222 -2.96 10.63 -18.21
C ASP A 222 -2.95 9.16 -18.62
N THR A 223 -3.97 8.43 -18.21
CA THR A 223 -4.19 7.04 -18.61
C THR A 223 -5.23 6.91 -19.73
N GLY A 224 -5.70 8.04 -20.28
CA GLY A 224 -6.76 8.16 -21.26
C GLY A 224 -6.32 8.88 -22.54
N SER A 225 -7.06 9.93 -22.89
CA SER A 225 -6.87 10.72 -24.11
C SER A 225 -7.18 12.20 -23.85
N LEU A 226 -6.76 12.68 -22.68
CA LEU A 226 -6.77 14.10 -22.37
C LEU A 226 -5.68 14.79 -23.18
N VAL A 227 -5.74 16.12 -23.27
CA VAL A 227 -4.73 16.88 -24.02
C VAL A 227 -3.41 17.04 -23.25
N TRP A 228 -3.41 16.69 -21.97
CA TRP A 228 -2.24 16.70 -21.10
C TRP A 228 -1.74 15.28 -20.87
N SER A 229 -0.42 15.11 -20.80
CA SER A 229 0.23 13.82 -20.58
C SER A 229 0.58 13.61 -19.11
N THR A 230 1.07 14.66 -18.44
CA THR A 230 1.49 14.60 -17.04
C THR A 230 1.29 15.96 -16.38
N TYR A 231 1.00 15.97 -15.08
CA TYR A 231 1.13 17.17 -14.27
C TYR A 231 1.93 16.89 -13.00
N GLU A 232 2.56 17.93 -12.46
CA GLU A 232 3.32 17.88 -11.20
C GLU A 232 2.87 19.03 -10.30
N GLU A 233 2.46 18.72 -9.09
CA GLU A 233 2.07 19.68 -8.05
C GLU A 233 3.06 19.60 -6.88
N ASP A 234 3.62 20.75 -6.51
CA ASP A 234 4.47 20.89 -5.32
C ASP A 234 3.66 21.48 -4.17
N TYR A 235 3.88 20.96 -2.97
CA TYR A 235 3.23 21.41 -1.74
C TYR A 235 4.27 21.71 -0.67
N ASN A 236 4.05 22.80 0.09
CA ASN A 236 4.83 23.09 1.28
C ASN A 236 4.47 22.14 2.44
N ALA A 237 5.21 22.22 3.54
CA ALA A 237 4.99 21.39 4.74
C ALA A 237 3.63 21.62 5.44
N SER A 238 2.91 22.69 5.11
CA SER A 238 1.55 22.97 5.59
C SER A 238 0.47 22.45 4.63
N GLY A 239 0.85 21.74 3.56
CA GLY A 239 -0.08 21.16 2.58
C GLY A 239 -0.62 22.17 1.56
N GLN A 240 -0.03 23.37 1.45
CA GLN A 240 -0.45 24.38 0.48
C GLN A 240 0.34 24.20 -0.82
N ARG A 241 -0.36 24.26 -1.96
CA ARG A 241 0.27 24.11 -3.29
C ARG A 241 1.13 25.33 -3.63
N THR A 242 2.40 25.13 -3.94
CA THR A 242 3.39 26.17 -4.27
C THR A 242 3.73 26.21 -5.76
N ALA A 243 3.58 25.09 -6.48
CA ALA A 243 3.74 25.05 -7.93
C ALA A 243 2.85 24.00 -8.59
N LEU A 244 2.53 24.23 -9.86
CA LEU A 244 1.86 23.30 -10.78
C LEU A 244 2.57 23.35 -12.12
N ARG A 245 2.99 22.20 -12.63
CA ARG A 245 3.54 22.04 -13.99
C ARG A 245 2.63 21.11 -14.75
N THR A 246 2.23 21.48 -15.96
CA THR A 246 1.38 20.65 -16.82
C THR A 246 2.07 20.48 -18.16
N TYR A 247 2.28 19.22 -18.56
CA TYR A 247 2.89 18.82 -19.81
C TYR A 247 1.80 18.34 -20.75
N TYR A 248 1.82 18.84 -21.98
CA TYR A 248 0.80 18.55 -23.00
C TYR A 248 1.32 17.56 -24.03
N ASP A 249 0.40 16.87 -24.71
CA ASP A 249 0.74 15.85 -25.72
C ASP A 249 1.47 16.44 -26.94
N ASP A 250 1.27 17.73 -27.21
CA ASP A 250 1.98 18.47 -28.26
C ASP A 250 3.41 18.88 -27.86
N GLY A 251 3.86 18.48 -26.67
CA GLY A 251 5.16 18.79 -26.09
C GLY A 251 5.23 20.16 -25.40
N THR A 252 4.18 20.98 -25.48
CA THR A 252 4.15 22.26 -24.75
C THR A 252 4.03 22.04 -23.25
N ARG A 253 4.38 23.07 -22.47
CA ARG A 253 4.30 23.03 -21.01
C ARG A 253 3.77 24.33 -20.46
N ARG A 254 2.91 24.24 -19.44
CA ARG A 254 2.51 25.38 -18.60
C ARG A 254 3.08 25.19 -17.19
N THR A 255 3.49 26.27 -16.56
CA THR A 255 3.94 26.28 -15.16
C THR A 255 3.25 27.41 -14.42
N THR A 256 2.79 27.15 -13.20
CA THR A 256 2.25 28.14 -12.28
C THR A 256 3.02 28.03 -10.96
N GLN A 257 3.41 29.17 -10.41
CA GLN A 257 4.04 29.30 -9.09
C GLN A 257 3.21 30.26 -8.24
N TRP A 258 3.04 29.92 -6.96
CA TRP A 258 2.34 30.74 -5.98
C TRP A 258 3.30 31.12 -4.86
N ASP A 259 3.37 32.42 -4.54
CA ASP A 259 4.08 32.88 -3.34
C ASP A 259 3.17 32.72 -2.11
N VAL A 260 3.05 31.48 -1.66
CA VAL A 260 2.21 31.14 -0.50
C VAL A 260 2.74 31.80 0.79
N ALA A 261 4.05 32.09 0.86
CA ALA A 261 4.68 32.70 2.03
C ALA A 261 4.52 34.22 2.08
N GLY A 262 4.11 34.87 0.98
CA GLY A 262 4.00 36.33 0.89
C GLY A 262 5.34 37.05 1.10
N THR A 263 6.43 36.44 0.65
CA THR A 263 7.80 36.97 0.78
C THR A 263 8.28 37.73 -0.45
N GLN A 264 7.58 37.57 -1.56
CA GLN A 264 7.83 38.19 -2.84
C GLN A 264 6.93 39.42 -3.01
N ASN A 265 7.20 40.19 -4.07
CA ASN A 265 6.31 41.27 -4.50
C ASN A 265 5.23 40.79 -5.48
N TRP A 266 5.25 39.50 -5.81
CA TRP A 266 4.30 38.83 -6.68
C TRP A 266 3.61 37.72 -5.91
N SER A 267 2.33 37.53 -6.20
CA SER A 267 1.52 36.45 -5.63
C SER A 267 1.50 35.22 -6.53
N LEU A 268 1.60 35.41 -7.85
CA LEU A 268 1.51 34.35 -8.84
C LEU A 268 2.35 34.64 -10.08
N ILE A 269 3.04 33.61 -10.57
CA ILE A 269 3.71 33.61 -11.88
C ILE A 269 3.17 32.44 -12.69
N GLU A 270 2.71 32.70 -13.91
CA GLU A 270 2.38 31.70 -14.91
C GLU A 270 3.32 31.80 -16.10
N GLU A 271 3.89 30.68 -16.53
CA GLU A 271 4.81 30.59 -17.67
C GLU A 271 4.31 29.55 -18.67
N TYR A 272 4.48 29.87 -19.96
CA TYR A 272 4.10 29.04 -21.08
C TYR A 272 5.35 28.74 -21.90
N PHE A 273 5.51 27.48 -22.29
CA PHE A 273 6.69 27.00 -23.01
C PHE A 273 6.27 26.26 -24.28
N ASN A 274 7.04 26.46 -25.35
CA ASN A 274 6.89 25.66 -26.57
C ASN A 274 7.46 24.24 -26.37
N SER A 275 7.34 23.40 -27.39
CA SER A 275 7.83 22.01 -27.37
C SER A 275 9.35 21.87 -27.34
N SER A 276 10.10 22.95 -27.56
CA SER A 276 11.56 23.00 -27.40
C SER A 276 11.99 23.46 -26.01
N GLY A 277 11.03 23.75 -25.12
CA GLY A 277 11.29 24.23 -23.76
C GLY A 277 11.58 25.73 -23.67
N GLU A 278 11.37 26.49 -24.74
CA GLU A 278 11.56 27.94 -24.75
C GLU A 278 10.29 28.64 -24.23
N ARG A 279 10.47 29.64 -23.37
CA ARG A 279 9.36 30.40 -22.79
C ARG A 279 8.75 31.31 -23.84
N THR A 280 7.45 31.18 -24.10
CA THR A 280 6.69 31.98 -25.07
C THR A 280 5.87 33.09 -24.42
N ARG A 281 5.48 32.91 -23.15
CA ARG A 281 4.72 33.90 -22.38
C ARG A 281 4.98 33.76 -20.88
N GLN A 282 4.99 34.88 -20.16
CA GLN A 282 4.97 34.94 -18.71
C GLN A 282 3.91 35.94 -18.25
N ILE A 283 3.04 35.53 -17.32
CA ILE A 283 2.10 36.40 -16.62
C ILE A 283 2.54 36.47 -15.16
N THR A 284 2.64 37.67 -14.61
CA THR A 284 3.01 37.90 -13.20
C THR A 284 1.96 38.79 -12.55
N ASP A 285 1.34 38.27 -11.49
CA ASP A 285 0.38 39.01 -10.66
C ASP A 285 1.09 39.51 -9.40
N TYR A 286 1.00 40.81 -9.17
CA TYR A 286 1.67 41.53 -8.09
C TYR A 286 0.73 41.79 -6.92
N ASP A 287 1.27 41.73 -5.71
CA ASP A 287 0.55 41.98 -4.44
C ASP A 287 1.30 42.97 -3.54
N ASP A 288 2.25 43.71 -4.10
CA ASP A 288 3.07 44.72 -3.42
C ASP A 288 2.37 46.05 -3.11
N GLY A 289 1.10 46.18 -3.48
CA GLY A 289 0.27 47.35 -3.22
C GLY A 289 0.43 48.51 -4.21
N ASP A 290 1.24 48.37 -5.27
CA ASP A 290 1.34 49.39 -6.33
C ASP A 290 0.07 49.35 -7.22
N PRO A 291 -0.79 50.38 -7.18
CA PRO A 291 -2.06 50.36 -7.90
C PRO A 291 -1.92 50.34 -9.42
N ASN A 292 -0.72 50.69 -9.93
CA ASN A 292 -0.43 50.71 -11.36
C ASN A 292 0.27 49.43 -11.82
N ARG A 293 0.65 48.52 -10.92
CA ARG A 293 1.33 47.26 -11.24
C ARG A 293 0.55 46.12 -10.58
N ALA A 294 -0.60 45.79 -11.16
CA ALA A 294 -1.37 44.61 -10.75
C ALA A 294 -0.90 43.35 -11.46
N ARG A 295 -0.66 43.48 -12.78
CA ARG A 295 -0.31 42.36 -13.65
C ARG A 295 0.64 42.80 -14.74
N TRP A 296 1.67 42.00 -15.00
CA TRP A 296 2.49 42.07 -16.21
C TRP A 296 2.23 40.84 -17.09
N ASP A 297 1.97 41.06 -18.37
CA ASP A 297 1.82 40.00 -19.39
C ASP A 297 2.92 40.17 -20.44
N THR A 298 3.89 39.28 -20.42
CA THR A 298 5.11 39.34 -21.22
C THR A 298 5.10 38.24 -22.27
N ALA A 299 5.18 38.62 -23.54
CA ALA A 299 5.35 37.71 -24.67
C ALA A 299 6.82 37.67 -25.10
N TYR A 300 7.26 36.49 -25.54
CA TYR A 300 8.61 36.24 -26.06
C TYR A 300 8.51 35.76 -27.50
N ASP A 301 9.22 36.41 -28.41
CA ASP A 301 9.25 36.03 -29.82
C ASP A 301 10.31 34.93 -30.08
N VAL A 302 9.97 33.71 -29.66
CA VAL A 302 10.84 32.54 -29.87
C VAL A 302 11.00 32.16 -31.34
N ALA A 303 10.04 32.56 -32.19
CA ALA A 303 10.05 32.24 -33.62
C ALA A 303 10.81 33.26 -34.47
N ASN A 304 11.24 34.38 -33.86
CA ASN A 304 11.79 35.55 -34.57
C ASN A 304 10.84 36.03 -35.70
N ALA A 305 9.54 36.06 -35.41
CA ALA A 305 8.48 36.47 -36.35
C ALA A 305 8.08 37.94 -36.20
N GLU A 306 8.47 38.57 -35.10
CA GLU A 306 8.17 39.95 -34.72
C GLU A 306 9.43 40.82 -34.90
N THR A 307 9.31 42.11 -34.56
CA THR A 307 10.44 43.07 -34.55
C THR A 307 11.02 43.28 -33.15
N TRP A 308 10.56 42.47 -32.20
CA TRP A 308 10.89 42.54 -30.79
C TRP A 308 11.07 41.12 -30.26
N ARG A 309 12.04 40.94 -29.37
CA ARG A 309 12.28 39.64 -28.71
C ARG A 309 11.46 39.45 -27.44
N GLU A 310 11.08 40.56 -26.80
CA GLU A 310 10.26 40.57 -25.58
C GLU A 310 9.34 41.79 -25.56
N ARG A 311 8.06 41.59 -25.21
CA ARG A 311 7.07 42.68 -25.06
C ARG A 311 6.19 42.44 -23.84
N THR A 312 6.13 43.41 -22.95
CA THR A 312 5.33 43.39 -21.73
C THR A 312 4.19 44.40 -21.80
N ILE A 313 2.98 43.96 -21.43
CA ILE A 313 1.82 44.82 -21.18
C ILE A 313 1.61 44.88 -19.67
N GLN A 314 1.60 46.09 -19.11
CA GLN A 314 1.34 46.33 -17.69
C GLN A 314 -0.10 46.80 -17.47
N TYR A 315 -0.76 46.19 -16.48
CA TYR A 315 -2.13 46.50 -16.08
C TYR A 315 -2.20 47.08 -14.66
N ASP A 316 -3.12 48.01 -14.45
CA ASP A 316 -3.51 48.52 -13.13
C ASP A 316 -4.47 47.57 -12.40
N ASN A 317 -4.81 47.88 -11.14
CA ASN A 317 -5.70 47.05 -10.30
C ASN A 317 -7.15 46.98 -10.82
N THR A 318 -7.52 47.78 -11.82
CA THR A 318 -8.83 47.75 -12.47
C THR A 318 -8.80 47.04 -13.83
N GLY A 319 -7.63 46.56 -14.26
CA GLY A 319 -7.42 45.86 -15.53
C GLY A 319 -7.18 46.77 -16.72
N ASN A 320 -6.96 48.08 -16.54
CA ASN A 320 -6.60 48.97 -17.65
C ASN A 320 -5.11 48.86 -17.96
N ILE A 321 -4.75 49.05 -19.23
CA ILE A 321 -3.36 49.11 -19.68
C ILE A 321 -2.74 50.42 -19.19
N VAL A 322 -1.64 50.31 -18.44
CA VAL A 322 -0.85 51.45 -17.95
C VAL A 322 0.27 51.78 -18.93
N ARG A 323 1.00 50.77 -19.41
CA ARG A 323 2.09 50.91 -20.39
C ARG A 323 2.36 49.62 -21.14
N ILE A 324 2.96 49.76 -22.33
CA ILE A 324 3.51 48.64 -23.13
C ILE A 324 4.98 48.96 -23.36
N PHE A 325 5.87 48.04 -23.03
CA PHE A 325 7.31 48.22 -23.15
C PHE A 325 7.98 46.88 -23.45
N GLY A 326 9.25 46.88 -23.83
CA GLY A 326 9.94 45.64 -24.18
C GLY A 326 11.34 45.86 -24.72
N ILE A 327 11.86 44.86 -25.43
CA ILE A 327 13.19 44.89 -26.04
C ILE A 327 13.08 44.47 -27.51
N ASP A 328 13.68 45.27 -28.40
CA ASP A 328 13.79 44.97 -29.83
C ASP A 328 14.81 43.84 -30.11
N ASP A 329 14.88 43.37 -31.35
CA ASP A 329 15.82 42.29 -31.73
C ASP A 329 17.29 42.72 -31.62
N SER A 330 17.56 44.02 -31.67
CA SER A 330 18.89 44.60 -31.49
C SER A 330 19.28 44.78 -30.01
N GLY A 331 18.35 44.51 -29.08
CA GLY A 331 18.55 44.66 -27.65
C GLY A 331 18.25 46.04 -27.08
N ASN A 332 17.64 46.95 -27.84
CA ASN A 332 17.25 48.26 -27.36
C ASN A 332 15.87 48.22 -26.69
N PRO A 333 15.68 48.92 -25.56
CA PRO A 333 14.38 49.05 -24.93
C PRO A 333 13.44 49.94 -25.76
N PHE A 334 12.14 49.62 -25.76
CA PHE A 334 11.06 50.48 -26.25
C PHE A 334 9.96 50.59 -25.20
N GLY A 335 9.13 51.64 -25.27
CA GLY A 335 7.95 51.78 -24.40
C GLY A 335 7.39 53.19 -24.32
#